data_AF-A0A1M7UU06-F1
#
_entry.id   AF-A0A1M7UU06-F1
#
_cell.length_a   1.000
_cell.length_b   1.000
_cell.length_c   1.000
_cell.angle_alpha   90.00
_cell.angle_beta   90.00
_cell.angle_gamma   90.00
#
_symmetry.space_group_name_H-M   'P 1'
#
loop_
_entity.id
_entity.type
_entity.pdbx_description
1 polymer ?
#
loop_
_entity_poly.entity_id
_entity_poly.type
_entity_poly.pdbx_seq_one_letter_code
_entity_poly.pdbx_strand_id
1 'polypeptide(L)'
;MSNSTALNIVREEHAPAPNKLVTALSPQDKATIMSLCMPKNANDSELALYLYRCKEQGFDPLSGELVLQKRHNSDGTVALNFITTRDALLKKAEQNPNYNGINSGVVKEGDFFEVDTEKSIVKHKFGTNRKKIIAAWAIVYHKSRLPVIAVVDFDEYFYALSKSPVWQKMPSAMIQKVAEVAALRRQFPILGLGVYTAEEMQMEESEAPQDNPKQQTEGAKVDPKRRENNIISVVEGEVIEVGSTHEKEAPIAEEQPACESSPEPENKVEDVQAVQENPVQAVQEQNSETEKGVFQLLELHVGKSGIGTPFARIVCQEPGIKTQKPIILLAKGEEGIVEAAQLKEGCRFKADITEEMGYLMVQKITVL
;
A
#
# COMPACT_ATOMS: atom_id res chain seq x y z
N MET A 1 64.05 -8.63 10.00
CA MET A 1 63.84 -8.02 8.67
C MET A 1 62.47 -8.44 8.16
N SER A 2 61.84 -7.65 7.29
CA SER A 2 60.39 -7.71 7.07
C SER A 2 59.96 -8.80 6.07
N ASN A 3 58.99 -9.64 6.45
CA ASN A 3 58.21 -10.39 5.47
C ASN A 3 57.14 -9.46 4.89
N SER A 4 57.25 -9.15 3.59
CA SER A 4 56.28 -8.29 2.90
C SER A 4 55.10 -9.12 2.41
N THR A 5 53.96 -9.02 3.08
CA THR A 5 52.70 -9.60 2.59
C THR A 5 52.26 -8.86 1.35
N ALA A 6 52.33 -9.50 0.19
CA ALA A 6 51.84 -8.93 -1.06
C ALA A 6 50.31 -8.76 -1.01
N LEU A 7 49.85 -7.52 -0.89
CA LEU A 7 48.44 -7.18 -1.08
C LEU A 7 48.07 -7.42 -2.55
N ASN A 8 47.21 -8.41 -2.79
CA ASN A 8 46.57 -8.59 -4.09
C ASN A 8 45.63 -7.40 -4.33
N ILE A 9 46.13 -6.38 -5.04
CA ILE A 9 45.32 -5.29 -5.57
C ILE A 9 44.39 -5.89 -6.62
N VAL A 10 43.13 -6.13 -6.24
CA VAL A 10 42.06 -6.40 -7.19
C VAL A 10 41.99 -5.19 -8.11
N ARG A 11 42.30 -5.38 -9.40
CA ARG A 11 42.09 -4.35 -10.41
C ARG A 11 40.59 -4.15 -10.55
N GLU A 12 40.10 -2.98 -10.16
CA GLU A 12 38.80 -2.51 -10.62
C GLU A 12 38.81 -2.49 -12.16
N GLU A 13 37.98 -3.31 -12.80
CA GLU A 13 37.72 -3.14 -14.22
C GLU A 13 37.00 -1.80 -14.43
N HIS A 14 37.76 -0.80 -14.84
CA HIS A 14 37.24 0.53 -15.13
C HIS A 14 36.09 0.41 -16.14
N ALA A 15 34.90 0.88 -15.76
CA ALA A 15 33.68 0.69 -16.54
C ALA A 15 33.90 1.15 -17.99
N PRO A 16 33.54 0.33 -19.01
CA PRO A 16 33.85 0.65 -20.39
C PRO A 16 33.15 1.96 -20.79
N ALA A 17 33.94 2.91 -21.31
CA ALA A 17 33.45 4.21 -21.75
C ALA A 17 32.19 4.06 -22.64
N PRO A 18 31.09 4.81 -22.39
CA PRO A 18 29.76 4.52 -22.94
C PRO A 18 29.72 4.20 -24.43
N ASN A 19 30.45 4.95 -25.26
CA ASN A 19 30.48 4.74 -26.72
C ASN A 19 30.93 3.33 -27.11
N LYS A 20 31.83 2.70 -26.34
CA LYS A 20 32.29 1.31 -26.58
C LYS A 20 31.16 0.29 -26.43
N LEU A 21 30.14 0.56 -25.61
CA LEU A 21 28.98 -0.31 -25.46
C LEU A 21 28.15 -0.34 -26.76
N VAL A 22 27.95 0.82 -27.40
CA VAL A 22 27.23 0.91 -28.68
C VAL A 22 28.03 0.27 -29.81
N THR A 23 29.36 0.44 -29.85
CA THR A 23 30.23 -0.20 -30.86
C THR A 23 30.34 -1.73 -30.70
N ALA A 24 29.97 -2.27 -29.53
CA ALA A 24 30.01 -3.72 -29.26
C ALA A 24 28.71 -4.46 -29.60
N LEU A 25 27.60 -3.76 -29.84
CA LEU A 25 26.33 -4.38 -30.26
C LEU A 25 26.37 -4.77 -31.74
N SER A 26 25.64 -5.84 -32.11
CA SER A 26 25.35 -6.08 -33.52
C SER A 26 24.39 -5.01 -34.08
N PRO A 27 24.39 -4.75 -35.40
CA PRO A 27 23.42 -3.84 -36.02
C PRO A 27 21.96 -4.24 -35.73
N GLN A 28 21.68 -5.53 -35.63
CA GLN A 28 20.36 -6.10 -35.33
C GLN A 28 19.95 -5.81 -33.88
N ASP A 29 20.83 -6.05 -32.90
CA ASP A 29 20.54 -5.79 -31.49
C ASP A 29 20.35 -4.28 -31.25
N LYS A 30 21.23 -3.46 -31.85
CA LYS A 30 21.11 -2.00 -31.80
C LYS A 30 19.77 -1.52 -32.36
N ALA A 31 19.36 -2.01 -33.52
CA ALA A 31 18.06 -1.66 -34.11
C ALA A 31 16.88 -2.10 -33.21
N THR A 32 16.99 -3.27 -32.58
CA THR A 32 15.97 -3.84 -31.69
C THR A 32 15.80 -3.00 -30.42
N ILE A 33 16.91 -2.70 -29.72
CA ILE A 33 16.89 -1.86 -28.50
C ILE A 33 16.40 -0.44 -28.83
N MET A 34 16.83 0.14 -29.95
CA MET A 34 16.37 1.47 -30.40
C MET A 34 14.88 1.51 -30.78
N SER A 35 14.29 0.38 -31.20
CA SER A 35 12.88 0.28 -31.58
C SER A 35 11.95 -0.02 -30.40
N LEU A 36 12.43 -0.76 -29.39
CA LEU A 36 11.59 -1.27 -28.29
C LEU A 36 11.77 -0.52 -26.95
N CYS A 37 12.97 -0.03 -26.66
CA CYS A 37 13.35 0.43 -25.31
C CYS A 37 13.72 1.91 -25.24
N MET A 38 13.96 2.55 -26.38
CA MET A 38 14.41 3.94 -26.47
C MET A 38 13.28 4.90 -26.87
N PRO A 39 13.32 6.17 -26.42
CA PRO A 39 12.41 7.22 -26.88
C PRO A 39 12.43 7.43 -28.41
N LYS A 40 11.33 7.96 -28.95
CA LYS A 40 11.29 8.44 -30.34
C LYS A 40 12.40 9.47 -30.58
N ASN A 41 13.06 9.38 -31.72
CA ASN A 41 14.21 10.21 -32.09
C ASN A 41 15.34 10.16 -31.03
N ALA A 42 15.58 8.97 -30.46
CA ALA A 42 16.79 8.70 -29.70
C ALA A 42 18.04 8.74 -30.60
N ASN A 43 19.18 9.11 -30.02
CA ASN A 43 20.49 9.10 -30.70
C ASN A 43 21.50 8.13 -30.05
N ASP A 44 22.62 7.88 -30.72
CA ASP A 44 23.66 6.96 -30.28
C ASP A 44 24.27 7.30 -28.90
N SER A 45 24.33 8.58 -28.52
CA SER A 45 24.83 9.00 -27.20
C SER A 45 23.81 8.75 -26.10
N GLU A 46 22.51 8.91 -26.39
CA GLU A 46 21.42 8.56 -25.49
C GLU A 46 21.35 7.03 -25.30
N LEU A 47 21.54 6.26 -26.36
CA LEU A 47 21.69 4.80 -26.29
C LEU A 47 22.94 4.40 -25.48
N ALA A 48 24.08 5.04 -25.72
CA ALA A 48 25.31 4.78 -24.96
C ALA A 48 25.10 5.01 -23.45
N LEU A 49 24.40 6.08 -23.08
CA LEU A 49 24.05 6.37 -21.69
C LEU A 49 23.06 5.34 -21.11
N TYR A 50 22.04 4.94 -21.87
CA TYR A 50 21.09 3.89 -21.46
C TYR A 50 21.80 2.56 -21.20
N LEU A 51 22.60 2.07 -22.15
CA LEU A 51 23.37 0.83 -22.00
C LEU A 51 24.37 0.91 -20.83
N TYR A 52 24.97 2.07 -20.60
CA TYR A 52 25.87 2.30 -19.47
C TYR A 52 25.11 2.16 -18.14
N ARG A 53 23.93 2.77 -18.00
CA ARG A 53 23.09 2.63 -16.80
C ARG A 53 22.57 1.21 -16.61
N CYS A 54 22.13 0.52 -17.66
CA CYS A 54 21.77 -0.90 -17.57
C CYS A 54 22.95 -1.75 -17.09
N LYS A 55 24.18 -1.53 -17.61
CA LYS A 55 25.37 -2.25 -17.14
C LYS A 55 25.74 -1.90 -15.68
N GLU A 56 25.68 -0.63 -15.30
CA GLU A 56 25.96 -0.16 -13.92
C GLU A 56 25.02 -0.81 -12.89
N GLN A 57 23.72 -0.90 -13.20
CA GLN A 57 22.74 -1.52 -12.31
C GLN A 57 22.68 -3.06 -12.46
N GLY A 58 23.32 -3.63 -13.48
CA GLY A 58 23.18 -5.05 -13.82
C GLY A 58 21.75 -5.42 -14.19
N PHE A 59 21.14 -4.65 -15.10
CA PHE A 59 19.86 -4.90 -15.76
C PHE A 59 20.10 -5.29 -17.23
N ASP A 60 19.17 -6.05 -17.80
CA ASP A 60 19.15 -6.36 -19.24
C ASP A 60 18.43 -5.22 -20.00
N PRO A 61 19.05 -4.59 -21.03
CA PRO A 61 18.41 -3.56 -21.85
C PRO A 61 17.05 -3.92 -22.46
N LEU A 62 16.72 -5.20 -22.64
CA LEU A 62 15.44 -5.65 -23.22
C LEU A 62 14.39 -6.07 -22.16
N SER A 63 14.76 -6.10 -20.88
CA SER A 63 13.90 -6.58 -19.79
C SER A 63 12.75 -5.64 -19.38
N GLY A 64 12.85 -4.36 -19.73
CA GLY A 64 11.97 -3.31 -19.19
C GLY A 64 12.25 -2.94 -17.72
N GLU A 65 13.34 -3.41 -17.12
CA GLU A 65 13.74 -3.07 -15.74
C GLU A 65 14.10 -1.59 -15.56
N LEU A 66 14.70 -1.00 -16.60
CA LEU A 66 15.07 0.41 -16.70
C LEU A 66 14.44 1.01 -17.96
N VAL A 67 13.74 2.13 -17.80
CA VAL A 67 13.12 2.91 -18.88
C VAL A 67 13.79 4.28 -18.93
N LEU A 68 14.23 4.69 -20.12
CA LEU A 68 14.64 6.06 -20.39
C LEU A 68 13.44 6.87 -20.87
N GLN A 69 13.02 7.87 -20.10
CA GLN A 69 12.06 8.89 -20.54
C GLN A 69 12.83 10.13 -21.01
N LYS A 70 12.40 10.70 -22.15
CA LYS A 70 12.96 11.92 -22.75
C LYS A 70 11.88 13.00 -22.71
N ARG A 71 12.02 13.98 -21.80
CA ARG A 71 11.08 15.09 -21.62
C ARG A 71 11.66 16.34 -22.30
N HIS A 72 10.80 17.05 -23.03
CA HIS A 72 11.11 18.38 -23.54
C HIS A 72 10.51 19.42 -22.60
N ASN A 73 11.33 20.35 -22.14
CA ASN A 73 10.96 21.39 -21.20
C ASN A 73 10.47 22.66 -21.92
N SER A 74 9.78 23.54 -21.20
CA SER A 74 9.22 24.79 -21.74
C SER A 74 10.28 25.81 -22.18
N ASP A 75 11.51 25.69 -21.67
CA ASP A 75 12.69 26.46 -22.08
C ASP A 75 13.40 25.89 -23.34
N GLY A 76 12.90 24.76 -23.87
CA GLY A 76 13.50 24.05 -25.00
C GLY A 76 14.61 23.06 -24.63
N THR A 77 14.95 22.91 -23.35
CA THR A 77 15.92 21.88 -22.90
C THR A 77 15.33 20.47 -22.98
N VAL A 78 16.21 19.47 -23.00
CA VAL A 78 15.85 18.04 -23.02
C VAL A 78 16.33 17.40 -21.73
N ALA A 79 15.39 16.95 -20.90
CA ALA A 79 15.66 16.14 -19.72
C ALA A 79 15.64 14.64 -20.06
N LEU A 80 16.60 13.89 -19.53
CA LEU A 80 16.75 12.45 -19.71
C LEU A 80 16.61 11.75 -18.35
N ASN A 81 15.47 11.10 -18.15
CA ASN A 81 15.02 10.59 -16.87
C ASN A 81 15.10 9.06 -16.85
N PHE A 82 15.84 8.50 -15.90
CA PHE A 82 16.04 7.05 -15.76
C PHE A 82 15.11 6.48 -14.69
N ILE A 83 14.06 5.78 -15.17
CA ILE A 83 12.98 5.23 -14.35
C ILE A 83 13.16 3.72 -14.21
N THR A 84 13.33 3.23 -12.99
CA THR A 84 13.30 1.80 -12.64
C THR A 84 11.88 1.35 -12.29
N THR A 85 11.52 0.14 -12.70
CA THR A 85 10.20 -0.45 -12.40
C THR A 85 10.13 -1.08 -11.00
N ARG A 86 8.91 -1.30 -10.49
CA ARG A 86 8.70 -2.01 -9.20
C ARG A 86 9.31 -3.40 -9.25
N ASP A 87 9.13 -4.10 -10.37
CA ASP A 87 9.53 -5.49 -10.51
C ASP A 87 11.07 -5.64 -10.60
N ALA A 88 11.78 -4.64 -11.14
CA ALA A 88 13.23 -4.55 -11.06
C ALA A 88 13.74 -4.37 -9.62
N LEU A 89 13.10 -3.50 -8.82
CA LEU A 89 13.39 -3.36 -7.39
C LEU A 89 13.09 -4.66 -6.61
N LEU A 90 11.97 -5.33 -6.93
CA LEU A 90 11.59 -6.59 -6.30
C LEU A 90 12.59 -7.71 -6.61
N LYS A 91 12.95 -7.91 -7.88
CA LYS A 91 13.98 -8.88 -8.31
C LYS A 91 15.33 -8.61 -7.67
N LYS A 92 15.74 -7.35 -7.55
CA LYS A 92 16.97 -6.94 -6.85
C LYS A 92 16.90 -7.18 -5.34
N ALA A 93 15.72 -7.08 -4.72
CA ALA A 93 15.51 -7.48 -3.33
C ALA A 93 15.56 -9.00 -3.17
N GLU A 94 14.90 -9.77 -4.05
CA GLU A 94 14.91 -11.24 -4.05
C GLU A 94 16.31 -11.84 -4.25
N GLN A 95 17.18 -11.16 -5.00
CA GLN A 95 18.60 -11.50 -5.12
C GLN A 95 19.40 -11.25 -3.83
N ASN A 96 18.88 -10.50 -2.85
CA ASN A 96 19.54 -10.26 -1.58
C ASN A 96 19.28 -11.42 -0.60
N PRO A 97 20.32 -12.09 -0.06
CA PRO A 97 20.12 -13.24 0.83
C PRO A 97 19.36 -12.90 2.13
N ASN A 98 19.27 -11.62 2.51
CA ASN A 98 18.52 -11.15 3.68
C ASN A 98 17.07 -10.75 3.39
N TYR A 99 16.58 -10.85 2.15
CA TYR A 99 15.16 -10.62 1.83
C TYR A 99 14.28 -11.70 2.43
N ASN A 100 13.14 -11.28 2.98
CA ASN A 100 12.18 -12.12 3.68
C ASN A 100 10.72 -11.83 3.29
N GLY A 101 10.51 -11.30 2.07
CA GLY A 101 9.19 -10.99 1.51
C GLY A 101 8.75 -9.53 1.65
N ILE A 102 7.61 -9.25 1.00
CA ILE A 102 6.88 -7.99 1.03
C ILE A 102 5.40 -8.30 1.27
N ASN A 103 4.68 -7.42 1.96
CA ASN A 103 3.22 -7.42 2.02
C ASN A 103 2.72 -5.98 1.85
N SER A 104 1.53 -5.78 1.30
CA SER A 104 1.03 -4.46 0.90
C SER A 104 -0.50 -4.44 0.80
N GLY A 105 -1.09 -3.25 0.86
CA GLY A 105 -2.53 -3.09 0.75
C GLY A 105 -2.98 -1.64 0.58
N VAL A 106 -4.19 -1.48 0.05
CA VAL A 106 -4.84 -0.19 -0.18
C VAL A 106 -5.89 0.06 0.89
N VAL A 107 -5.69 1.11 1.68
CA VAL A 107 -6.60 1.55 2.74
C VAL A 107 -7.76 2.34 2.12
N LYS A 108 -8.98 1.96 2.46
CA LYS A 108 -10.21 2.63 2.02
C LYS A 108 -11.04 3.11 3.21
N GLU A 109 -11.86 4.13 2.98
CA GLU A 109 -12.92 4.52 3.91
C GLU A 109 -13.75 3.29 4.31
N GLY A 110 -13.87 3.04 5.62
CA GLY A 110 -14.57 1.88 6.19
C GLY A 110 -13.65 0.73 6.64
N ASP A 111 -12.36 0.73 6.26
CA ASP A 111 -11.38 -0.23 6.79
C ASP A 111 -10.98 0.09 8.23
N PHE A 112 -10.58 -0.94 8.97
CA PHE A 112 -9.76 -0.76 10.17
C PHE A 112 -8.28 -0.82 9.77
N PHE A 113 -7.53 0.24 10.06
CA PHE A 113 -6.11 0.36 9.76
C PHE A 113 -5.36 0.95 10.96
N GLU A 114 -4.32 0.25 11.40
CA GLU A 114 -3.47 0.63 12.54
C GLU A 114 -2.01 0.30 12.19
N VAL A 115 -1.09 1.21 12.49
CA VAL A 115 0.36 1.03 12.28
C VAL A 115 1.11 1.33 13.57
N ASP A 116 1.83 0.32 14.07
CA ASP A 116 2.77 0.44 15.17
C ASP A 116 4.18 0.60 14.56
N THR A 117 4.65 1.84 14.47
CA THR A 117 5.94 2.19 13.85
C THR A 117 7.15 1.79 14.69
N GLU A 118 6.98 1.62 16.01
CA GLU A 118 8.05 1.17 16.91
C GLU A 118 8.31 -0.34 16.78
N LYS A 119 7.24 -1.12 16.60
CA LYS A 119 7.30 -2.60 16.50
C LYS A 119 7.30 -3.10 15.05
N SER A 120 7.21 -2.21 14.07
CA SER A 120 7.01 -2.51 12.65
C SER A 120 5.81 -3.45 12.40
N ILE A 121 4.66 -3.18 13.03
CA ILE A 121 3.43 -3.97 12.85
C ILE A 121 2.39 -3.15 12.08
N VAL A 122 1.85 -3.71 11.01
CA VAL A 122 0.64 -3.20 10.34
C VAL A 122 -0.53 -4.13 10.65
N LYS A 123 -1.67 -3.57 11.07
CA LYS A 123 -2.95 -4.27 11.18
C LYS A 123 -3.93 -3.63 10.20
N HIS A 124 -4.27 -4.34 9.14
CA HIS A 124 -5.29 -3.92 8.17
C HIS A 124 -6.40 -4.97 8.12
N LYS A 125 -7.64 -4.56 8.37
CA LYS A 125 -8.84 -5.38 8.16
C LYS A 125 -9.78 -4.62 7.23
N PHE A 126 -10.21 -5.27 6.16
CA PHE A 126 -11.15 -4.68 5.22
C PHE A 126 -12.51 -4.46 5.87
N GLY A 127 -13.08 -3.27 5.65
CA GLY A 127 -14.47 -3.00 5.99
C GLY A 127 -15.45 -3.72 5.07
N THR A 128 -16.70 -3.87 5.51
CA THR A 128 -17.80 -4.31 4.63
C THR A 128 -18.18 -3.24 3.62
N ASN A 129 -18.20 -1.97 4.05
CA ASN A 129 -18.65 -0.82 3.26
C ASN A 129 -17.48 0.04 2.76
N ARG A 130 -16.55 -0.55 1.98
CA ARG A 130 -15.33 0.12 1.49
C ARG A 130 -15.66 1.19 0.44
N LYS A 131 -15.36 2.47 0.72
CA LYS A 131 -15.63 3.60 -0.20
C LYS A 131 -14.35 4.09 -0.92
N LYS A 132 -14.02 5.38 -0.79
CA LYS A 132 -12.88 6.00 -1.49
C LYS A 132 -11.54 5.46 -0.95
N ILE A 133 -10.49 5.62 -1.73
CA ILE A 133 -9.12 5.30 -1.31
C ILE A 133 -8.63 6.43 -0.39
N ILE A 134 -8.02 6.07 0.74
CA ILE A 134 -7.38 7.02 1.67
C ILE A 134 -5.87 7.00 1.47
N ALA A 135 -5.27 5.81 1.47
CA ALA A 135 -3.83 5.60 1.45
C ALA A 135 -3.50 4.21 0.87
N ALA A 136 -2.22 3.93 0.70
CA ALA A 136 -1.72 2.56 0.66
C ALA A 136 -0.54 2.36 1.59
N TRP A 137 -0.26 1.11 1.91
CA TRP A 137 0.86 0.70 2.74
C TRP A 137 1.60 -0.47 2.11
N ALA A 138 2.87 -0.59 2.45
CA ALA A 138 3.69 -1.77 2.24
C ALA A 138 4.65 -1.96 3.41
N ILE A 139 4.95 -3.23 3.72
CA ILE A 139 5.96 -3.63 4.68
C ILE A 139 6.91 -4.60 3.97
N VAL A 140 8.21 -4.33 4.05
CA VAL A 140 9.26 -5.20 3.49
C VAL A 140 10.07 -5.78 4.63
N TYR A 141 10.25 -7.10 4.62
CA TYR A 141 10.89 -7.84 5.70
C TYR A 141 12.37 -8.14 5.39
N HIS A 142 13.21 -8.06 6.43
CA HIS A 142 14.64 -8.33 6.36
C HIS A 142 15.04 -9.33 7.45
N LYS A 143 15.88 -10.33 7.14
CA LYS A 143 16.23 -11.43 8.08
C LYS A 143 17.00 -10.96 9.32
N SER A 144 17.64 -9.79 9.27
CA SER A 144 18.50 -9.26 10.34
C SER A 144 18.27 -7.78 10.68
N ARG A 145 17.17 -7.18 10.21
CA ARG A 145 16.78 -5.79 10.52
C ARG A 145 15.28 -5.71 10.79
N LEU A 146 14.85 -4.70 11.53
CA LEU A 146 13.42 -4.42 11.68
C LEU A 146 12.78 -4.17 10.30
N PRO A 147 11.57 -4.71 10.03
CA PRO A 147 10.89 -4.48 8.76
C PRO A 147 10.61 -2.99 8.54
N VAL A 148 10.81 -2.51 7.32
CA VAL A 148 10.46 -1.13 6.96
C VAL A 148 9.02 -1.08 6.46
N ILE A 149 8.24 -0.19 7.06
CA ILE A 149 6.90 0.18 6.59
C ILE A 149 7.00 1.46 5.76
N ALA A 150 6.28 1.50 4.64
CA ALA A 150 5.86 2.74 3.99
C ALA A 150 4.34 2.84 4.07
N VAL A 151 3.83 4.02 4.42
CA VAL A 151 2.46 4.46 4.17
C VAL A 151 2.56 5.67 3.25
N VAL A 152 1.62 5.79 2.31
CA VAL A 152 1.53 6.90 1.35
C VAL A 152 0.07 7.31 1.18
N ASP A 153 -0.21 8.59 1.36
CA ASP A 153 -1.57 9.13 1.27
C ASP A 153 -1.99 9.29 -0.18
N PHE A 154 -3.23 8.91 -0.50
CA PHE A 154 -3.68 8.78 -1.89
C PHE A 154 -3.77 10.12 -2.60
N ASP A 155 -4.25 11.15 -1.90
CA ASP A 155 -4.55 12.45 -2.50
C ASP A 155 -3.27 13.22 -2.91
N GLU A 156 -2.14 13.03 -2.21
CA GLU A 156 -0.84 13.62 -2.58
C GLU A 156 -0.41 13.22 -3.99
N TYR A 157 -0.45 11.92 -4.28
CA TYR A 157 -0.04 11.36 -5.57
C TYR A 157 -1.15 11.54 -6.61
N PHE A 158 -2.41 11.30 -6.23
CA PHE A 158 -3.53 11.38 -7.17
C PHE A 158 -3.79 12.80 -7.65
N TYR A 159 -3.51 13.85 -6.87
CA TYR A 159 -3.64 15.23 -7.35
C TYR A 159 -2.72 15.49 -8.54
N ALA A 160 -1.41 15.27 -8.38
CA ALA A 160 -0.41 15.44 -9.43
C ALA A 160 -0.65 14.51 -10.64
N LEU A 161 -1.10 13.28 -10.37
CA LEU A 161 -1.18 12.20 -11.37
C LEU A 161 -2.60 11.98 -11.93
N SER A 162 -3.58 12.79 -11.51
CA SER A 162 -4.99 12.76 -11.92
C SER A 162 -5.22 12.77 -13.43
N LYS A 163 -4.29 13.35 -14.21
CA LYS A 163 -4.34 13.42 -15.68
C LYS A 163 -3.85 12.14 -16.38
N SER A 164 -3.23 11.22 -15.66
CA SER A 164 -2.70 9.97 -16.22
C SER A 164 -3.83 8.93 -16.40
N PRO A 165 -4.09 8.41 -17.62
CA PRO A 165 -5.16 7.43 -17.84
C PRO A 165 -5.00 6.14 -17.02
N VAL A 166 -3.77 5.78 -16.65
CA VAL A 166 -3.48 4.59 -15.83
C VAL A 166 -3.93 4.83 -14.37
N TRP A 167 -3.67 6.02 -13.83
CA TRP A 167 -4.14 6.41 -12.50
C TRP A 167 -5.66 6.60 -12.43
N GLN A 168 -6.29 7.08 -13.50
CA GLN A 168 -7.76 7.14 -13.59
C GLN A 168 -8.39 5.74 -13.65
N LYS A 169 -7.80 4.81 -14.41
CA LYS A 169 -8.35 3.46 -14.62
C LYS A 169 -8.06 2.50 -13.46
N MET A 170 -6.89 2.60 -12.82
CA MET A 170 -6.41 1.63 -11.83
C MET A 170 -5.82 2.31 -10.56
N PRO A 171 -6.50 3.30 -9.95
CA PRO A 171 -5.92 4.14 -8.90
C PRO A 171 -5.40 3.33 -7.69
N SER A 172 -6.15 2.30 -7.27
CA SER A 172 -5.72 1.41 -6.16
C SER A 172 -4.42 0.67 -6.45
N ALA A 173 -4.21 0.16 -7.67
CA ALA A 173 -2.98 -0.54 -8.03
C ALA A 173 -1.78 0.42 -8.09
N MET A 174 -1.99 1.64 -8.59
CA MET A 174 -0.94 2.65 -8.68
C MET A 174 -0.46 3.12 -7.31
N ILE A 175 -1.36 3.45 -6.38
CA ILE A 175 -0.96 3.87 -5.02
C ILE A 175 -0.33 2.70 -4.22
N GLN A 176 -0.76 1.46 -4.45
CA GLN A 176 -0.09 0.29 -3.84
C GLN A 176 1.34 0.11 -4.37
N LYS A 177 1.55 0.23 -5.68
CA LYS A 177 2.88 0.19 -6.31
C LYS A 177 3.80 1.26 -5.70
N VAL A 178 3.30 2.47 -5.46
CA VAL A 178 4.04 3.56 -4.79
C VAL A 178 4.51 3.12 -3.40
N ALA A 179 3.61 2.58 -2.56
CA ALA A 179 3.94 2.12 -1.22
C ALA A 179 5.02 1.03 -1.24
N GLU A 180 4.88 0.05 -2.13
CA GLU A 180 5.83 -1.06 -2.33
C GLU A 180 7.21 -0.56 -2.75
N VAL A 181 7.27 0.35 -3.73
CA VAL A 181 8.51 0.99 -4.19
C VAL A 181 9.19 1.76 -3.05
N ALA A 182 8.44 2.57 -2.30
CA ALA A 182 8.97 3.34 -1.19
C ALA A 182 9.51 2.44 -0.06
N ALA A 183 8.82 1.35 0.26
CA ALA A 183 9.28 0.38 1.26
C ALA A 183 10.51 -0.41 0.76
N LEU A 184 10.54 -0.82 -0.52
CA LEU A 184 11.68 -1.53 -1.13
C LEU A 184 12.94 -0.65 -1.13
N ARG A 185 12.86 0.60 -1.63
CA ARG A 185 14.00 1.54 -1.65
C ARG A 185 14.58 1.83 -0.26
N ARG A 186 13.72 1.90 0.78
CA ARG A 186 14.13 2.14 2.17
C ARG A 186 14.70 0.89 2.83
N GLN A 187 14.12 -0.30 2.59
CA GLN A 187 14.61 -1.54 3.19
C GLN A 187 15.90 -2.04 2.53
N PHE A 188 16.05 -1.81 1.22
CA PHE A 188 17.20 -2.18 0.41
C PHE A 188 17.61 -0.99 -0.48
N PRO A 189 18.77 -0.35 -0.26
CA PRO A 189 19.35 0.61 -1.19
C PRO A 189 20.03 -0.14 -2.36
N ILE A 190 19.22 -0.65 -3.30
CA ILE A 190 19.65 -1.54 -4.40
C ILE A 190 19.89 -0.85 -5.75
N LEU A 191 19.70 0.46 -5.83
CA LEU A 191 19.94 1.27 -7.04
C LEU A 191 21.07 2.27 -6.83
N GLY A 192 21.87 2.48 -7.86
CA GLY A 192 22.94 3.48 -7.91
C GLY A 192 22.46 4.92 -8.14
N LEU A 193 23.42 5.85 -8.19
CA LEU A 193 23.16 7.30 -8.21
C LEU A 193 22.59 7.78 -9.56
N GLY A 194 21.50 8.54 -9.50
CA GLY A 194 20.83 9.09 -10.68
C GLY A 194 19.82 8.14 -11.34
N VAL A 195 19.30 7.17 -10.58
CA VAL A 195 18.19 6.29 -10.99
C VAL A 195 17.03 6.43 -10.00
N TYR A 196 15.83 6.62 -10.54
CA TYR A 196 14.63 7.01 -9.81
C TYR A 196 13.47 6.06 -10.11
N THR A 197 12.38 6.13 -9.37
CA THR A 197 11.10 5.57 -9.77
C THR A 197 10.16 6.67 -10.23
N ALA A 198 9.21 6.35 -11.11
CA ALA A 198 8.31 7.33 -11.74
C ALA A 198 7.57 8.19 -10.70
N GLU A 199 7.23 7.56 -9.58
CA GLU A 199 6.56 8.11 -8.41
C GLU A 199 7.35 9.24 -7.71
N GLU A 200 8.68 9.22 -7.77
CA GLU A 200 9.54 10.26 -7.18
C GLU A 200 9.61 11.48 -8.12
N MET A 201 9.87 11.23 -9.40
CA MET A 201 10.08 12.29 -10.40
C MET A 201 8.83 13.12 -10.69
N GLN A 202 7.64 12.52 -10.54
CA GLN A 202 6.38 13.17 -10.89
C GLN A 202 5.82 14.08 -9.78
N MET A 203 6.40 14.06 -8.57
CA MET A 203 6.08 15.04 -7.52
C MET A 203 6.64 16.43 -7.82
N GLU A 204 7.89 16.48 -8.30
CA GLU A 204 8.67 17.70 -8.50
C GLU A 204 8.06 18.62 -9.58
N GLU A 205 7.19 18.08 -10.44
CA GLU A 205 6.82 18.66 -11.72
C GLU A 205 5.29 18.84 -11.89
N SER A 206 4.64 19.41 -10.87
CA SER A 206 3.19 19.69 -10.86
C SER A 206 2.72 20.81 -11.82
N GLU A 207 3.52 21.18 -12.81
CA GLU A 207 3.14 22.05 -13.94
C GLU A 207 3.55 21.47 -15.31
N ALA A 208 2.82 21.88 -16.35
CA ALA A 208 2.92 21.46 -17.76
C ALA A 208 2.51 19.98 -18.08
N PRO A 209 1.99 19.71 -19.30
CA PRO A 209 1.47 18.40 -19.68
C PRO A 209 2.56 17.42 -20.15
N GLN A 210 2.29 16.11 -20.06
CA GLN A 210 3.13 15.05 -20.61
C GLN A 210 2.40 14.27 -21.70
N ASP A 211 2.95 14.23 -22.90
CA ASP A 211 2.54 13.31 -23.97
C ASP A 211 3.19 11.94 -23.69
N ASN A 212 2.36 10.98 -23.24
CA ASN A 212 2.85 9.74 -22.65
C ASN A 212 2.79 8.58 -23.68
N PRO A 213 3.93 7.99 -24.08
CA PRO A 213 3.93 6.89 -25.06
C PRO A 213 3.15 5.69 -24.53
N LYS A 214 2.24 5.16 -25.35
CA LYS A 214 1.33 4.07 -24.97
C LYS A 214 2.10 2.79 -24.66
N GLN A 215 2.00 2.28 -23.43
CA GLN A 215 2.22 0.86 -23.15
C GLN A 215 1.08 0.06 -23.81
N GLN A 216 1.36 -0.64 -24.90
CA GLN A 216 0.37 -1.48 -25.59
C GLN A 216 0.14 -2.80 -24.83
N THR A 217 -0.91 -2.84 -24.02
CA THR A 217 -1.57 -4.11 -23.66
C THR A 217 -2.64 -4.43 -24.72
N GLU A 218 -2.22 -4.94 -25.89
CA GLU A 218 -3.16 -5.38 -26.92
C GLU A 218 -3.56 -6.85 -26.71
N GLY A 219 -4.65 -7.04 -25.96
CA GLY A 219 -5.36 -8.32 -25.96
C GLY A 219 -6.08 -8.52 -27.29
N ALA A 220 -5.64 -9.47 -28.09
CA ALA A 220 -6.17 -9.73 -29.43
C ALA A 220 -7.67 -10.14 -29.37
N LYS A 221 -8.55 -9.29 -29.92
CA LYS A 221 -9.91 -9.69 -30.30
C LYS A 221 -9.91 -10.11 -31.76
N VAL A 222 -10.26 -11.37 -32.02
CA VAL A 222 -10.49 -11.89 -33.37
C VAL A 222 -11.99 -11.91 -33.62
N ASP A 223 -12.47 -11.07 -34.54
CA ASP A 223 -13.87 -11.08 -34.98
C ASP A 223 -14.06 -12.03 -36.18
N PRO A 224 -15.04 -12.97 -36.16
CA PRO A 224 -15.08 -14.07 -37.11
C PRO A 224 -15.93 -13.78 -38.36
N LYS A 225 -15.31 -13.86 -39.56
CA LYS A 225 -15.84 -14.45 -40.82
C LYS A 225 -15.10 -13.93 -42.07
N ARG A 226 -14.23 -14.76 -42.68
CA ARG A 226 -14.17 -14.90 -44.16
C ARG A 226 -13.44 -16.18 -44.63
N ARG A 227 -14.24 -17.19 -45.01
CA ARG A 227 -14.01 -18.21 -46.07
C ARG A 227 -12.59 -18.78 -46.29
N GLU A 228 -12.46 -20.07 -45.98
CA GLU A 228 -12.35 -21.15 -46.98
C GLU A 228 -11.59 -20.81 -48.29
N ASN A 229 -10.40 -21.40 -48.49
CA ASN A 229 -10.20 -22.52 -49.44
C ASN A 229 -8.73 -22.97 -49.54
N ASN A 230 -8.56 -24.27 -49.84
CA ASN A 230 -7.36 -24.93 -50.39
C ASN A 230 -6.05 -25.00 -49.54
N ILE A 231 -5.20 -26.03 -49.68
CA ILE A 231 -5.43 -27.48 -49.94
C ILE A 231 -4.15 -28.27 -49.54
N ILE A 232 -4.34 -29.51 -49.03
CA ILE A 232 -3.44 -30.68 -48.98
C ILE A 232 -1.90 -30.48 -48.93
N SER A 233 -1.27 -30.97 -47.87
CA SER A 233 -0.15 -31.93 -47.98
C SER A 233 -0.11 -32.87 -46.76
N VAL A 234 0.40 -34.10 -46.93
CA VAL A 234 0.25 -35.26 -46.03
C VAL A 234 1.63 -35.88 -45.74
N VAL A 235 1.87 -36.30 -44.49
CA VAL A 235 2.60 -37.55 -44.11
C VAL A 235 1.96 -38.10 -42.82
N GLU A 236 2.02 -39.42 -42.60
CA GLU A 236 1.29 -40.17 -41.56
C GLU A 236 2.06 -40.44 -40.25
N GLY A 237 1.43 -41.17 -39.31
CA GLY A 237 1.99 -41.61 -38.02
C GLY A 237 0.94 -41.72 -36.91
N GLU A 238 -0.16 -42.43 -37.15
CA GLU A 238 -0.43 -43.78 -36.60
C GLU A 238 -0.94 -43.77 -35.15
N VAL A 239 -2.19 -44.25 -34.95
CA VAL A 239 -2.85 -44.42 -33.65
C VAL A 239 -3.46 -45.81 -33.61
N ILE A 240 -3.25 -46.55 -32.52
CA ILE A 240 -3.87 -47.86 -32.26
C ILE A 240 -4.79 -47.73 -31.04
N GLU A 241 -6.10 -47.82 -31.26
CA GLU A 241 -7.08 -48.04 -30.20
C GLU A 241 -7.24 -49.53 -29.91
N VAL A 242 -7.22 -49.90 -28.62
CA VAL A 242 -7.88 -51.10 -28.09
C VAL A 242 -8.39 -50.76 -26.69
N GLY A 243 -9.60 -51.19 -26.33
CA GLY A 243 -10.11 -51.04 -24.96
C GLY A 243 -11.19 -52.08 -24.62
N SER A 244 -11.40 -52.34 -23.33
CA SER A 244 -12.61 -53.01 -22.82
C SER A 244 -12.82 -52.87 -21.30
N THR A 245 -14.09 -52.72 -20.92
CA THR A 245 -14.80 -53.29 -19.72
C THR A 245 -14.22 -53.23 -18.29
N HIS A 246 -15.00 -52.55 -17.41
CA HIS A 246 -15.36 -52.82 -16.00
C HIS A 246 -14.66 -53.93 -15.16
N GLU A 247 -14.37 -53.64 -13.87
CA GLU A 247 -15.18 -53.95 -12.67
C GLU A 247 -14.66 -53.16 -11.42
N LYS A 248 -15.54 -52.46 -10.65
CA LYS A 248 -16.13 -52.79 -9.32
C LYS A 248 -15.18 -52.97 -8.11
N GLU A 249 -15.23 -52.03 -7.14
CA GLU A 249 -15.67 -52.26 -5.74
C GLU A 249 -15.76 -50.93 -4.92
N ALA A 250 -16.30 -50.97 -3.70
CA ALA A 250 -16.64 -49.85 -2.78
C ALA A 250 -16.79 -50.42 -1.33
N PRO A 251 -17.33 -49.74 -0.27
CA PRO A 251 -17.88 -48.37 -0.11
C PRO A 251 -17.46 -47.68 1.24
N ILE A 252 -18.27 -46.70 1.73
CA ILE A 252 -18.32 -46.12 3.10
C ILE A 252 -17.16 -45.14 3.43
N ALA A 253 -17.37 -43.86 3.81
CA ALA A 253 -18.57 -43.02 3.93
C ALA A 253 -18.15 -41.51 3.91
N GLU A 254 -18.73 -40.46 4.52
CA GLU A 254 -19.79 -40.28 5.54
C GLU A 254 -20.46 -38.87 5.43
N GLU A 255 -20.98 -38.28 6.51
CA GLU A 255 -22.00 -37.22 6.52
C GLU A 255 -21.54 -35.74 6.36
N GLN A 256 -22.38 -34.95 5.68
CA GLN A 256 -22.70 -33.56 6.02
C GLN A 256 -24.23 -33.39 6.09
N PRO A 257 -24.80 -32.84 7.18
CA PRO A 257 -26.23 -32.52 7.22
C PRO A 257 -26.53 -31.14 6.62
N ALA A 258 -27.52 -31.07 5.72
CA ALA A 258 -28.17 -29.84 5.31
C ALA A 258 -29.47 -29.61 6.12
N CYS A 259 -30.02 -28.39 6.10
CA CYS A 259 -31.39 -28.17 6.57
C CYS A 259 -32.10 -27.02 5.83
N GLU A 260 -33.13 -27.39 5.08
CA GLU A 260 -34.17 -26.56 4.48
C GLU A 260 -35.32 -26.35 5.51
N SER A 261 -36.37 -25.55 5.33
CA SER A 261 -36.55 -24.22 4.72
C SER A 261 -37.96 -23.71 5.11
N SER A 262 -38.15 -22.39 5.28
CA SER A 262 -39.47 -21.70 5.33
C SER A 262 -40.42 -22.09 6.50
N PRO A 263 -41.59 -21.40 6.71
CA PRO A 263 -42.15 -20.24 5.99
C PRO A 263 -42.39 -18.98 6.85
N GLU A 264 -42.80 -17.90 6.19
CA GLU A 264 -43.29 -16.64 6.78
C GLU A 264 -44.76 -16.74 7.25
N PRO A 265 -45.30 -15.67 7.86
CA PRO A 265 -46.47 -15.04 7.23
C PRO A 265 -46.41 -13.50 7.13
N GLU A 266 -47.02 -12.96 6.08
CA GLU A 266 -47.16 -11.53 5.81
C GLU A 266 -48.13 -10.81 6.78
N ASN A 267 -48.02 -9.48 6.91
CA ASN A 267 -49.20 -8.59 6.91
C ASN A 267 -48.88 -7.11 6.61
N LYS A 268 -49.34 -6.67 5.42
CA LYS A 268 -49.87 -5.33 5.09
C LYS A 268 -48.95 -4.10 5.00
N VAL A 269 -49.46 -3.15 4.22
CA VAL A 269 -48.87 -1.92 3.70
C VAL A 269 -49.86 -0.76 3.98
N GLU A 270 -49.45 0.47 3.66
CA GLU A 270 -50.21 1.74 3.56
C GLU A 270 -50.10 2.70 4.77
N ASP A 271 -49.98 4.03 4.60
CA ASP A 271 -49.47 4.87 3.48
C ASP A 271 -49.30 6.34 3.99
N VAL A 272 -48.90 7.28 3.11
CA VAL A 272 -49.20 8.74 3.10
C VAL A 272 -48.19 9.72 3.77
N GLN A 273 -47.21 10.10 2.95
CA GLN A 273 -46.73 11.50 2.68
C GLN A 273 -45.84 12.29 3.64
N ALA A 274 -45.07 13.19 3.01
CA ALA A 274 -44.15 14.17 3.59
C ALA A 274 -44.78 15.58 3.69
N VAL A 275 -44.13 16.47 4.45
CA VAL A 275 -44.38 17.92 4.46
C VAL A 275 -43.04 18.67 4.25
N GLN A 276 -43.12 19.93 3.82
CA GLN A 276 -42.09 20.67 3.08
C GLN A 276 -41.11 21.48 3.97
N GLU A 277 -40.15 22.14 3.31
CA GLU A 277 -39.01 22.84 3.92
C GLU A 277 -39.31 24.27 4.44
N ASN A 278 -38.57 24.67 5.48
CA ASN A 278 -38.11 26.04 5.76
C ASN A 278 -39.16 27.14 6.10
N PRO A 279 -38.76 28.33 6.63
CA PRO A 279 -37.40 28.83 6.87
C PRO A 279 -37.07 29.34 8.29
N VAL A 280 -35.75 29.43 8.58
CA VAL A 280 -35.04 30.46 9.38
C VAL A 280 -35.66 30.96 10.71
N GLN A 281 -34.96 30.72 11.81
CA GLN A 281 -34.45 31.80 12.68
C GLN A 281 -33.30 31.34 13.60
N ALA A 282 -32.46 32.28 14.02
CA ALA A 282 -31.35 32.03 14.95
C ALA A 282 -31.67 32.59 16.35
N VAL A 283 -31.46 31.76 17.37
CA VAL A 283 -31.49 32.11 18.80
C VAL A 283 -30.25 31.44 19.39
N GLN A 284 -29.15 32.17 19.54
CA GLN A 284 -28.77 32.93 20.74
C GLN A 284 -28.63 32.06 22.00
N GLU A 285 -27.43 32.09 22.57
CA GLU A 285 -27.06 31.41 23.80
C GLU A 285 -27.86 31.97 24.99
N GLN A 286 -28.52 31.09 25.75
CA GLN A 286 -28.89 31.38 27.13
C GLN A 286 -28.60 30.16 28.01
N ASN A 287 -28.14 30.43 29.23
CA ASN A 287 -27.58 29.43 30.12
C ASN A 287 -28.62 28.40 30.59
N SER A 288 -28.24 27.13 30.55
CA SER A 288 -28.64 26.17 31.58
C SER A 288 -27.38 25.71 32.30
N GLU A 289 -27.38 25.76 33.64
CA GLU A 289 -26.26 25.30 34.47
C GLU A 289 -26.19 23.77 34.44
N THR A 290 -25.60 23.24 33.36
CA THR A 290 -25.35 21.81 33.17
C THR A 290 -24.08 21.39 33.91
N GLU A 291 -24.10 20.19 34.50
CA GLU A 291 -23.21 19.78 35.58
C GLU A 291 -21.74 19.52 35.13
N LYS A 292 -20.98 20.59 34.87
CA LYS A 292 -19.55 20.50 34.53
C LYS A 292 -18.80 19.67 35.59
N GLY A 293 -18.03 18.68 35.11
CA GLY A 293 -17.25 17.77 35.95
C GLY A 293 -18.03 16.55 36.49
N VAL A 294 -19.27 16.31 36.06
CA VAL A 294 -19.95 15.02 36.28
C VAL A 294 -19.66 14.07 35.11
N PHE A 295 -19.23 12.86 35.43
CA PHE A 295 -18.93 11.81 34.47
C PHE A 295 -19.70 10.53 34.82
N GLN A 296 -20.05 9.74 33.82
CA GLN A 296 -20.58 8.39 33.98
C GLN A 296 -19.52 7.35 33.59
N LEU A 297 -19.29 6.34 34.42
CA LEU A 297 -18.31 5.27 34.13
C LEU A 297 -18.84 4.32 33.05
N LEU A 298 -17.99 4.05 32.06
CA LEU A 298 -18.20 3.04 31.02
C LEU A 298 -17.31 1.81 31.23
N GLU A 299 -16.03 1.98 31.52
CA GLU A 299 -15.06 0.89 31.73
C GLU A 299 -14.01 1.31 32.76
N LEU A 300 -13.59 0.38 33.63
CA LEU A 300 -12.49 0.58 34.57
C LEU A 300 -11.43 -0.53 34.37
N HIS A 301 -10.20 -0.13 34.08
CA HIS A 301 -9.09 -1.06 33.85
C HIS A 301 -7.90 -0.73 34.77
N VAL A 302 -7.47 -1.69 35.59
CA VAL A 302 -6.34 -1.52 36.53
C VAL A 302 -5.11 -2.25 35.99
N GLY A 303 -3.96 -1.58 36.00
CA GLY A 303 -2.72 -2.11 35.42
C GLY A 303 -1.45 -1.59 36.09
N LYS A 304 -0.31 -1.91 35.48
CA LYS A 304 1.02 -1.40 35.86
C LYS A 304 1.70 -0.83 34.63
N SER A 305 2.31 0.35 34.78
CA SER A 305 3.10 1.01 33.73
C SER A 305 4.38 0.21 33.45
N GLY A 306 5.06 0.48 32.33
CA GLY A 306 6.35 -0.14 31.99
C GLY A 306 7.47 0.14 33.00
N ILE A 307 7.30 1.16 33.86
CA ILE A 307 8.21 1.51 34.98
C ILE A 307 7.79 0.78 36.28
N GLY A 308 6.76 -0.07 36.23
CA GLY A 308 6.24 -0.85 37.37
C GLY A 308 5.18 -0.11 38.22
N THR A 309 5.03 1.21 38.05
CA THR A 309 4.06 2.02 38.81
C THR A 309 2.61 1.55 38.55
N PRO A 310 1.81 1.28 39.59
CA PRO A 310 0.39 1.00 39.44
C PRO A 310 -0.40 2.18 38.84
N PHE A 311 -1.46 1.88 38.08
CA PHE A 311 -2.43 2.87 37.62
C PHE A 311 -3.83 2.26 37.43
N ALA A 312 -4.85 3.10 37.48
CA ALA A 312 -6.20 2.81 37.01
C ALA A 312 -6.55 3.71 35.82
N ARG A 313 -7.05 3.12 34.75
CA ARG A 313 -7.58 3.79 33.55
C ARG A 313 -9.11 3.78 33.64
N ILE A 314 -9.67 4.97 33.72
CA ILE A 314 -11.10 5.23 33.90
C ILE A 314 -11.63 5.73 32.56
N VAL A 315 -12.55 4.99 31.94
CA VAL A 315 -13.19 5.35 30.67
C VAL A 315 -14.60 5.84 30.98
N CYS A 316 -14.91 7.08 30.62
CA CYS A 316 -16.14 7.75 31.05
C CYS A 316 -16.72 8.70 29.99
N GLN A 317 -17.94 9.17 30.20
CA GLN A 317 -18.63 10.13 29.33
C GLN A 317 -19.39 11.18 30.16
N GLU A 318 -19.47 12.42 29.68
CA GLU A 318 -20.30 13.46 30.31
C GLU A 318 -21.79 13.21 29.99
N PRO A 319 -22.68 13.15 31.02
CA PRO A 319 -24.09 12.80 30.83
C PRO A 319 -24.85 13.96 30.17
N GLY A 320 -25.07 13.84 28.86
CA GLY A 320 -25.83 14.80 28.06
C GLY A 320 -25.20 15.07 26.69
N ILE A 321 -23.88 14.91 26.56
CA ILE A 321 -23.18 15.14 25.30
C ILE A 321 -23.13 13.85 24.48
N LYS A 322 -23.74 13.86 23.28
CA LYS A 322 -23.69 12.75 22.31
C LYS A 322 -22.35 12.68 21.54
N THR A 323 -21.24 13.01 22.19
CA THR A 323 -19.88 12.87 21.62
C THR A 323 -19.52 11.38 21.52
N GLN A 324 -19.26 10.90 20.31
CA GLN A 324 -18.94 9.48 20.02
C GLN A 324 -17.55 9.03 20.51
N LYS A 325 -16.86 9.83 21.33
CA LYS A 325 -15.53 9.52 21.87
C LYS A 325 -15.60 9.53 23.39
N PRO A 326 -15.28 8.41 24.08
CA PRO A 326 -15.20 8.40 25.53
C PRO A 326 -13.98 9.19 26.00
N ILE A 327 -14.11 9.83 27.16
CA ILE A 327 -13.03 10.48 27.89
C ILE A 327 -12.24 9.39 28.61
N ILE A 328 -10.91 9.53 28.66
CA ILE A 328 -10.02 8.63 29.38
C ILE A 328 -9.31 9.45 30.46
N LEU A 329 -9.52 9.07 31.72
CA LEU A 329 -8.82 9.62 32.87
C LEU A 329 -7.87 8.56 33.45
N LEU A 330 -6.75 9.00 34.04
CA LEU A 330 -5.75 8.13 34.65
C LEU A 330 -5.57 8.48 36.13
N ALA A 331 -5.75 7.50 37.01
CA ALA A 331 -5.37 7.61 38.41
C ALA A 331 -4.06 6.84 38.64
N LYS A 332 -3.07 7.47 39.26
CA LYS A 332 -1.69 6.98 39.35
C LYS A 332 -1.34 6.55 40.78
N GLY A 333 -0.51 5.53 40.92
CA GLY A 333 -0.10 5.00 42.22
C GLY A 333 -1.17 4.12 42.87
N GLU A 334 -0.91 3.68 44.10
CA GLU A 334 -1.81 2.80 44.85
C GLU A 334 -3.04 3.58 45.37
N GLU A 335 -2.85 4.82 45.78
CA GLU A 335 -3.93 5.77 46.16
C GLU A 335 -4.93 5.95 45.02
N GLY A 336 -4.44 6.18 43.78
CA GLY A 336 -5.30 6.29 42.60
C GLY A 336 -6.08 5.01 42.26
N ILE A 337 -5.57 3.83 42.59
CA ILE A 337 -6.33 2.57 42.48
C ILE A 337 -7.41 2.49 43.56
N VAL A 338 -7.12 2.89 44.80
CA VAL A 338 -8.09 2.88 45.92
C VAL A 338 -9.24 3.88 45.67
N GLU A 339 -8.96 5.05 45.11
CA GLU A 339 -9.98 5.99 44.64
C GLU A 339 -10.82 5.38 43.51
N ALA A 340 -10.18 4.83 42.47
CA ALA A 340 -10.89 4.27 41.32
C ALA A 340 -11.73 3.02 41.67
N ALA A 341 -11.32 2.23 42.67
CA ALA A 341 -12.03 1.05 43.16
C ALA A 341 -13.37 1.37 43.86
N GLN A 342 -13.65 2.65 44.17
CA GLN A 342 -14.95 3.10 44.66
C GLN A 342 -16.01 3.15 43.53
N LEU A 343 -15.57 3.23 42.27
CA LEU A 343 -16.46 3.28 41.10
C LEU A 343 -16.98 1.89 40.71
N LYS A 344 -18.25 1.83 40.30
CA LYS A 344 -18.87 0.66 39.69
C LYS A 344 -19.39 1.03 38.30
N GLU A 345 -19.50 0.04 37.42
CA GLU A 345 -19.97 0.22 36.04
C GLU A 345 -21.32 0.96 36.00
N GLY A 346 -21.42 2.00 35.16
CA GLY A 346 -22.61 2.83 35.04
C GLY A 346 -22.82 3.89 36.13
N CYS A 347 -22.05 3.90 37.24
CA CYS A 347 -22.14 4.95 38.26
C CYS A 347 -21.77 6.34 37.73
N ARG A 348 -22.34 7.38 38.36
CA ARG A 348 -21.93 8.77 38.17
C ARG A 348 -20.92 9.18 39.24
N PHE A 349 -19.98 10.03 38.87
CA PHE A 349 -18.95 10.55 39.76
C PHE A 349 -18.51 11.95 39.33
N LYS A 350 -17.95 12.71 40.27
CA LYS A 350 -17.10 13.86 39.99
C LYS A 350 -15.64 13.46 40.15
N ALA A 351 -14.76 14.07 39.35
CA ALA A 351 -13.32 13.86 39.44
C ALA A 351 -12.58 15.19 39.34
N ASP A 352 -11.66 15.41 40.27
CA ASP A 352 -10.74 16.55 40.22
C ASP A 352 -9.58 16.18 39.27
N ILE A 353 -9.51 16.85 38.11
CA ILE A 353 -8.62 16.51 37.01
C ILE A 353 -7.49 17.54 36.87
N THR A 354 -6.27 17.06 36.64
CA THR A 354 -5.07 17.86 36.30
C THR A 354 -4.49 17.34 34.99
N GLU A 355 -4.03 18.22 34.10
CA GLU A 355 -3.35 17.80 32.87
C GLU A 355 -1.83 17.66 33.11
N GLU A 356 -1.30 16.44 32.99
CA GLU A 356 0.14 16.16 33.07
C GLU A 356 0.62 15.47 31.79
N MET A 357 1.58 16.08 31.08
CA MET A 357 2.21 15.50 29.88
C MET A 357 1.22 15.05 28.78
N GLY A 358 0.08 15.75 28.64
CA GLY A 358 -0.99 15.43 27.69
C GLY A 358 -1.97 14.35 28.16
N TYR A 359 -1.92 13.95 29.44
CA TYR A 359 -2.86 13.02 30.06
C TYR A 359 -3.71 13.71 31.14
N LEU A 360 -5.00 13.36 31.18
CA LEU A 360 -5.92 13.79 32.24
C LEU A 360 -5.73 12.92 33.49
N MET A 361 -4.95 13.41 34.44
CA MET A 361 -4.69 12.76 35.72
C MET A 361 -5.80 13.07 36.73
N VAL A 362 -6.26 12.06 37.46
CA VAL A 362 -7.24 12.20 38.54
C VAL A 362 -6.52 12.37 39.88
N GLN A 363 -6.79 13.49 40.57
CA GLN A 363 -6.31 13.75 41.92
C GLN A 363 -7.25 13.19 42.99
N LYS A 364 -8.55 13.18 42.72
CA LYS A 364 -9.60 12.75 43.65
C LYS A 364 -10.88 12.35 42.92
N ILE A 365 -11.61 11.39 43.47
CA ILE A 365 -12.92 10.94 42.99
C ILE A 365 -13.98 11.25 44.06
N THR A 366 -15.22 11.52 43.64
CA THR A 366 -16.38 11.59 44.53
C THR A 366 -17.58 11.01 43.80
N VAL A 367 -18.01 9.82 44.24
CA VAL A 367 -19.20 9.13 43.69
C VAL A 367 -20.46 9.92 44.06
N LEU A 368 -21.45 9.93 43.16
CA LEU A 368 -22.75 10.61 43.32
C LEU A 368 -23.89 9.61 43.56
#